data_AF-A0A7S1U9V2-F1
#
_entry.id   AF-A0A7S1U9V2-F1
#
_cell.length_a   1.000
_cell.length_b   1.000
_cell.length_c   1.000
_cell.angle_alpha   90.00
_cell.angle_beta   90.00
_cell.angle_gamma   90.00
#
_symmetry.space_group_name_H-M   'P 1'
#
loop_
_entity.id
_entity.type
_entity.pdbx_description
1 polymer ?
#
loop_
_entity_poly.entity_id
_entity_poly.type
_entity_poly.pdbx_seq_one_letter_code
_entity_poly.pdbx_strand_id
1 'polypeptide(L)'
;ARFVLPVLALALASRSARSDHPPERVDLVAAGASLPNALYQQAAFSYTFDAAHLNGETDTVVSYESVGSTEGKARISASPPATHFSGSDSVLDLADYEAVPDLRMYPAVGAGVVPVYNYPVCDQGGVCVPLAAASGEELVLSGEVVARIFLGDIRYWDDAAITSLNPALAGHLAHEEIIVVVRTDGSGTSEIWTRA
;
A
#
# COMPACT_ATOMS: atom_id res chain seq x y z
N ALA A 1 10.68 19.86 44.29
CA ALA A 1 10.02 21.16 44.05
C ALA A 1 9.82 21.33 42.54
N ARG A 2 8.61 21.68 42.10
CA ARG A 2 8.30 22.00 40.70
C ARG A 2 8.76 23.43 40.41
N PHE A 3 9.49 23.65 39.32
CA PHE A 3 9.84 25.00 38.84
C PHE A 3 9.23 25.24 37.46
N VAL A 4 8.62 26.41 37.32
CA VAL A 4 8.15 27.02 36.08
C VAL A 4 9.19 28.08 35.70
N LEU A 5 9.66 28.10 34.45
CA LEU A 5 10.39 29.24 33.88
C LEU A 5 9.51 29.93 32.83
N PRO A 6 9.39 31.27 32.83
CA PRO A 6 8.76 31.98 31.74
C PRO A 6 9.74 32.16 30.58
N VAL A 7 9.28 31.86 29.37
CA VAL A 7 9.99 32.15 28.12
C VAL A 7 9.80 33.63 27.80
N LEU A 8 10.90 34.39 27.76
CA LEU A 8 10.96 35.70 27.13
C LEU A 8 11.56 35.51 25.73
N ALA A 9 10.70 35.31 24.72
CA ALA A 9 11.10 35.28 23.32
C ALA A 9 10.96 36.70 22.74
N LEU A 10 12.10 37.36 22.53
CA LEU A 10 12.17 38.61 21.78
C LEU A 10 12.03 38.27 20.29
N ALA A 11 10.80 38.32 19.77
CA ALA A 11 10.53 38.16 18.35
C ALA A 11 10.95 39.43 17.60
N LEU A 12 12.10 39.40 16.92
CA LEU A 12 12.31 40.28 15.76
C LEU A 12 11.36 39.79 14.66
N ALA A 13 10.22 40.46 14.52
CA ALA A 13 9.33 40.26 13.38
C ALA A 13 10.01 40.80 12.13
N SER A 14 10.76 39.95 11.42
CA SER A 14 10.95 40.16 9.99
C SER A 14 9.58 40.03 9.34
N ARG A 15 8.95 41.17 9.02
CA ARG A 15 7.82 41.20 8.09
C ARG A 15 8.32 40.64 6.75
N SER A 16 8.17 39.34 6.54
CA SER A 16 8.04 38.84 5.16
C SER A 16 6.87 39.60 4.58
N ALA A 17 7.10 40.32 3.48
CA ALA A 17 6.04 40.96 2.74
C ALA A 17 5.05 39.88 2.34
N ARG A 18 3.87 39.88 2.96
CA ARG A 18 2.74 39.05 2.54
C ARG A 18 2.42 39.51 1.12
N SER A 19 2.46 38.59 0.15
CA SER A 19 2.00 38.91 -1.20
C SER A 19 0.53 39.30 -1.12
N ASP A 20 0.17 40.48 -1.64
CA ASP A 20 -1.22 40.97 -1.68
C ASP A 20 -2.10 40.19 -2.69
N HIS A 21 -1.55 39.16 -3.33
CA HIS A 21 -2.29 38.26 -4.20
C HIS A 21 -2.78 37.05 -3.40
N PRO A 22 -4.06 36.67 -3.51
CA PRO A 22 -4.53 35.40 -2.99
C PRO A 22 -3.71 34.27 -3.63
N PRO A 23 -3.46 33.17 -2.91
CA PRO A 23 -2.72 32.05 -3.47
C PRO A 23 -3.45 31.54 -4.72
N GLU A 24 -2.68 31.29 -5.77
CA GLU A 24 -3.20 30.63 -6.97
C GLU A 24 -3.57 29.19 -6.63
N ARG A 25 -4.73 28.75 -7.11
CA ARG A 25 -5.18 27.37 -6.94
C ARG A 25 -4.34 26.43 -7.79
N VAL A 26 -3.74 25.42 -7.17
CA VAL A 26 -2.94 24.39 -7.84
C VAL A 26 -3.62 23.03 -7.69
N ASP A 27 -4.06 22.46 -8.81
CA ASP A 27 -4.65 21.11 -8.85
C ASP A 27 -3.60 20.07 -9.23
N LEU A 28 -3.19 19.24 -8.26
CA LEU A 28 -2.32 18.11 -8.49
C LEU A 28 -3.14 16.84 -8.74
N VAL A 29 -3.18 16.43 -10.00
CA VAL A 29 -3.77 15.15 -10.45
C VAL A 29 -2.73 14.04 -10.46
N ALA A 30 -3.03 12.92 -9.80
CA ALA A 30 -2.19 11.74 -9.75
C ALA A 30 -2.99 10.44 -9.86
N ALA A 31 -2.33 9.37 -10.27
CA ALA A 31 -2.93 8.05 -10.35
C ALA A 31 -1.87 6.95 -10.20
N GLY A 32 -2.27 5.74 -9.80
CA GLY A 32 -1.41 4.57 -9.92
C GLY A 32 -1.68 3.46 -8.90
N ALA A 33 -0.60 2.95 -8.32
CA ALA A 33 -0.57 1.86 -7.35
C ALA A 33 -1.71 1.94 -6.31
N SER A 34 -2.39 0.81 -6.12
CA SER A 34 -3.45 0.69 -5.10
C SER A 34 -2.88 0.45 -3.71
N LEU A 35 -1.66 -0.08 -3.62
CA LEU A 35 -1.02 -0.46 -2.35
C LEU A 35 -0.90 0.75 -1.39
N PRO A 36 -0.39 1.92 -1.79
CA PRO A 36 -0.32 3.09 -0.91
C PRO A 36 -1.60 3.95 -0.90
N ASN A 37 -2.69 3.53 -1.55
CA ASN A 37 -3.86 4.40 -1.76
C ASN A 37 -4.40 4.99 -0.45
N ALA A 38 -4.62 4.16 0.58
CA ALA A 38 -5.14 4.64 1.86
C ALA A 38 -4.23 5.73 2.49
N LEU A 39 -2.92 5.55 2.40
CA LEU A 39 -1.94 6.52 2.89
C LEU A 39 -1.98 7.81 2.06
N TYR A 40 -2.06 7.72 0.74
CA TYR A 40 -2.11 8.89 -0.13
C TYR A 40 -3.41 9.68 0.03
N GLN A 41 -4.55 9.01 0.19
CA GLN A 41 -5.82 9.70 0.49
C GLN A 41 -5.74 10.45 1.82
N GLN A 42 -5.16 9.81 2.85
CA GLN A 42 -4.97 10.46 4.14
C GLN A 42 -4.01 11.63 4.05
N ALA A 43 -2.89 11.50 3.33
CA ALA A 43 -1.92 12.57 3.14
C ALA A 43 -2.52 13.75 2.37
N ALA A 44 -3.26 13.49 1.28
CA ALA A 44 -3.96 14.51 0.51
C ALA A 44 -4.99 15.27 1.38
N PHE A 45 -5.76 14.53 2.19
CA PHE A 45 -6.67 15.13 3.15
C PHE A 45 -5.93 15.94 4.22
N SER A 46 -4.86 15.42 4.82
CA SER A 46 -4.09 16.15 5.83
C SER A 46 -3.46 17.43 5.28
N TYR A 47 -3.07 17.44 4.01
CA TYR A 47 -2.50 18.62 3.36
C TYR A 47 -3.48 19.80 3.34
N THR A 48 -4.79 19.56 3.18
CA THR A 48 -5.80 20.64 3.24
C THR A 48 -5.93 21.27 4.64
N PHE A 49 -5.40 20.63 5.67
CA PHE A 49 -5.38 21.16 7.04
C PHE A 49 -3.99 21.63 7.48
N ASP A 50 -3.01 21.68 6.58
CA ASP A 50 -1.73 22.33 6.85
C ASP A 50 -1.96 23.81 7.17
N ALA A 51 -1.18 24.36 8.10
CA ALA A 51 -1.21 25.78 8.46
C ALA A 51 -1.09 26.70 7.23
N ALA A 52 -0.29 26.34 6.23
CA ALA A 52 -0.18 27.14 5.00
C ALA A 52 -1.52 27.19 4.24
N HIS A 53 -2.24 26.07 4.16
CA HIS A 53 -3.56 26.02 3.53
C HIS A 53 -4.61 26.76 4.38
N LEU A 54 -4.64 26.50 5.70
CA LEU A 54 -5.59 27.11 6.62
C LEU A 54 -5.41 28.64 6.77
N ASN A 55 -4.18 29.14 6.62
CA ASN A 55 -3.87 30.57 6.67
C ASN A 55 -4.03 31.27 5.31
N GLY A 56 -4.45 30.54 4.27
CA GLY A 56 -4.61 31.06 2.91
C GLY A 56 -3.28 31.45 2.25
N GLU A 57 -2.19 30.77 2.60
CA GLU A 57 -0.86 30.96 1.99
C GLU A 57 -0.66 30.05 0.77
N THR A 58 -1.40 28.93 0.71
CA THR A 58 -1.42 28.00 -0.43
C THR A 58 -2.83 27.54 -0.72
N ASP A 59 -3.16 27.28 -1.98
CA ASP A 59 -4.43 26.67 -2.40
C ASP A 59 -4.17 25.44 -3.29
N THR A 60 -3.42 24.47 -2.76
CA THR A 60 -3.12 23.22 -3.47
C THR A 60 -4.14 22.14 -3.11
N VAL A 61 -4.69 21.47 -4.12
CA VAL A 61 -5.58 20.31 -3.97
C VAL A 61 -4.91 19.10 -4.62
N VAL A 62 -4.81 18.00 -3.89
CA VAL A 62 -4.23 16.74 -4.39
C VAL A 62 -5.34 15.72 -4.61
N SER A 63 -5.39 15.14 -5.81
CA SER A 63 -6.28 14.05 -6.16
C SER A 63 -5.47 12.82 -6.58
N TYR A 64 -5.80 11.66 -6.03
CA TYR A 64 -5.14 10.39 -6.36
C TYR A 64 -6.16 9.33 -6.75
N GLU A 65 -6.02 8.78 -7.96
CA GLU A 65 -6.85 7.67 -8.46
C GLU A 65 -6.11 6.33 -8.35
N SER A 66 -6.71 5.38 -7.64
CA SER A 66 -6.16 4.02 -7.49
C SER A 66 -6.51 3.16 -8.71
N VAL A 67 -5.59 3.08 -9.68
CA VAL A 67 -5.79 2.44 -10.99
C VAL A 67 -4.84 1.28 -11.26
N GLY A 68 -3.91 1.01 -10.35
CA GLY A 68 -2.83 0.03 -10.53
C GLY A 68 -1.54 0.66 -11.06
N SER A 69 -0.40 0.00 -10.79
CA SER A 69 0.93 0.56 -11.09
C SER A 69 1.19 0.68 -12.59
N THR A 70 0.69 -0.27 -13.40
CA THR A 70 0.89 -0.25 -14.86
C THR A 70 0.20 0.96 -15.49
N GLU A 71 -1.06 1.21 -15.13
CA GLU A 71 -1.82 2.37 -15.61
C GLU A 71 -1.22 3.68 -15.08
N GLY A 72 -0.76 3.70 -13.82
CA GLY A 72 -0.02 4.85 -13.27
C GLY A 72 1.21 5.22 -14.10
N LYS A 73 2.04 4.23 -14.46
CA LYS A 73 3.21 4.43 -15.34
C LYS A 73 2.79 4.91 -16.74
N ALA A 74 1.74 4.34 -17.32
CA ALA A 74 1.25 4.76 -18.63
C ALA A 74 0.79 6.24 -18.65
N ARG A 75 0.08 6.68 -17.60
CA ARG A 75 -0.43 8.07 -17.50
C ARG A 75 0.66 9.12 -17.32
N ILE A 76 1.70 8.84 -16.52
CA ILE A 76 2.81 9.79 -16.33
C ILE A 76 3.72 9.86 -17.55
N SER A 77 3.83 8.75 -18.29
CA SER A 77 4.65 8.68 -19.51
C SER A 77 3.92 9.13 -20.78
N ALA A 78 2.64 9.53 -20.68
CA ALA A 78 1.90 10.08 -21.82
C ALA A 78 2.47 11.42 -22.29
N SER A 79 2.18 11.80 -23.54
CA SER A 79 2.58 13.10 -24.10
C SER A 79 1.35 13.84 -24.66
N PRO A 80 0.83 14.89 -23.99
CA PRO A 80 1.28 15.39 -22.68
C PRO A 80 0.96 14.42 -21.53
N PRO A 81 1.65 14.52 -20.37
CA PRO A 81 1.35 13.67 -19.22
C PRO A 81 -0.10 13.85 -18.74
N ALA A 82 -0.78 12.74 -18.47
CA ALA A 82 -2.15 12.75 -17.95
C ALA A 82 -2.20 12.95 -16.43
N THR A 83 -1.06 12.78 -15.75
CA THR A 83 -0.88 12.99 -14.32
C THR A 83 0.37 13.84 -14.07
N HIS A 84 0.39 14.56 -12.95
CA HIS A 84 1.56 15.32 -12.51
C HIS A 84 2.56 14.44 -11.77
N PHE A 85 2.07 13.39 -11.11
CA PHE A 85 2.88 12.31 -10.55
C PHE A 85 2.07 11.01 -10.56
N SER A 86 2.76 9.88 -10.48
CA SER A 86 2.11 8.56 -10.41
C SER A 86 2.75 7.67 -9.35
N GLY A 87 1.92 6.84 -8.71
CA GLY A 87 2.39 5.82 -7.78
C GLY A 87 2.67 4.50 -8.51
N SER A 88 3.78 3.84 -8.20
CA SER A 88 4.10 2.52 -8.74
C SER A 88 4.82 1.66 -7.71
N ASP A 89 4.36 0.42 -7.53
CA ASP A 89 5.06 -0.59 -6.72
C ASP A 89 6.00 -1.45 -7.58
N SER A 90 5.89 -1.34 -8.91
CA SER A 90 6.86 -1.87 -9.86
C SER A 90 7.88 -0.81 -10.25
N VAL A 91 9.14 -1.22 -10.34
CA VAL A 91 10.24 -0.32 -10.70
C VAL A 91 10.12 0.08 -12.17
N LEU A 92 10.60 1.30 -12.48
CA LEU A 92 10.85 1.69 -13.86
C LEU A 92 12.06 0.93 -14.40
N ASP A 93 12.00 0.52 -15.65
CA ASP A 93 13.15 -0.06 -16.35
C ASP A 93 13.89 1.00 -17.21
N LEU A 94 14.97 0.59 -17.88
CA LEU A 94 15.73 1.50 -18.73
C LEU A 94 14.90 2.03 -19.91
N ALA A 95 13.98 1.22 -20.45
CA ALA A 95 13.15 1.64 -21.58
C ALA A 95 12.16 2.73 -21.16
N ASP A 96 11.63 2.66 -19.93
CA ASP A 96 10.80 3.72 -19.36
C ASP A 96 11.54 5.09 -19.34
N TYR A 97 12.81 5.10 -18.91
CA TYR A 97 13.62 6.32 -18.87
C TYR A 97 14.09 6.80 -20.24
N GLU A 98 14.34 5.89 -21.18
CA GLU A 98 14.66 6.25 -22.57
C GLU A 98 13.45 6.88 -23.28
N ALA A 99 12.25 6.37 -23.01
CA ALA A 99 11.00 6.90 -23.55
C ALA A 99 10.66 8.29 -22.97
N VAL A 100 10.96 8.52 -21.69
CA VAL A 100 10.67 9.78 -20.98
C VAL A 100 11.94 10.26 -20.23
N PRO A 101 12.83 11.01 -20.91
CA PRO A 101 14.17 11.33 -20.37
C PRO A 101 14.21 12.10 -19.05
N ASP A 102 13.14 12.83 -18.72
CA ASP A 102 12.98 13.60 -17.48
C ASP A 102 12.20 12.85 -16.38
N LEU A 103 11.68 11.64 -16.66
CA LEU A 103 11.00 10.81 -15.67
C LEU A 103 11.95 10.39 -14.55
N ARG A 104 11.51 10.53 -13.30
CA ARG A 104 12.28 10.13 -12.11
C ARG A 104 11.37 9.38 -11.14
N MET A 105 11.91 8.35 -10.51
CA MET A 105 11.21 7.57 -9.48
C MET A 105 11.91 7.78 -8.14
N TYR A 106 11.13 8.06 -7.10
CA TYR A 106 11.61 8.24 -5.73
C TYR A 106 10.83 7.31 -4.79
N PRO A 107 11.47 6.70 -3.79
CA PRO A 107 10.76 5.93 -2.79
C PRO A 107 9.88 6.86 -1.94
N ALA A 108 8.58 6.54 -1.84
CA ALA A 108 7.64 7.30 -1.03
C ALA A 108 7.41 6.65 0.35
N VAL A 109 7.22 5.32 0.37
CA VAL A 109 6.90 4.55 1.57
C VAL A 109 7.39 3.11 1.42
N GLY A 110 7.75 2.46 2.53
CA GLY A 110 7.98 1.01 2.57
C GLY A 110 6.73 0.29 3.08
N ALA A 111 6.36 -0.82 2.44
CA ALA A 111 5.16 -1.58 2.80
C ALA A 111 5.38 -3.09 2.62
N GLY A 112 4.66 -3.88 3.41
CA GLY A 112 4.67 -5.34 3.33
C GLY A 112 3.51 -5.86 2.48
N VAL A 113 3.77 -6.94 1.72
CA VAL A 113 2.75 -7.73 1.04
C VAL A 113 2.65 -9.06 1.79
N VAL A 114 1.43 -9.45 2.16
CA VAL A 114 1.18 -10.65 2.98
C VAL A 114 0.19 -11.58 2.27
N PRO A 115 0.34 -12.92 2.43
CA PRO A 115 -0.74 -13.83 2.09
C PRO A 115 -1.95 -13.53 2.96
N VAL A 116 -3.12 -13.48 2.35
CA VAL A 116 -4.40 -13.48 3.05
C VAL A 116 -5.15 -14.72 2.62
N TYR A 117 -5.72 -15.43 3.59
CA TYR A 117 -6.46 -16.65 3.36
C TYR A 117 -7.77 -16.61 4.11
N ASN A 118 -8.75 -17.35 3.60
CA ASN A 118 -10.00 -17.62 4.29
C ASN A 118 -10.12 -19.13 4.42
N TYR A 119 -10.02 -19.62 5.65
CA TYR A 119 -10.12 -21.03 5.94
C TYR A 119 -10.82 -21.25 7.30
N PRO A 120 -11.84 -22.11 7.37
CA PRO A 120 -12.55 -22.38 8.61
C PRO A 120 -11.86 -23.50 9.40
N VAL A 121 -11.53 -23.26 10.67
CA VAL A 121 -10.96 -24.27 11.57
C VAL A 121 -12.09 -25.04 12.21
N CYS A 122 -12.05 -26.37 12.07
CA CYS A 122 -13.09 -27.24 12.62
C CYS A 122 -12.66 -27.87 13.95
N ASP A 123 -13.58 -27.96 14.90
CA ASP A 123 -13.39 -28.79 16.09
C ASP A 123 -13.57 -30.29 15.75
N GLN A 124 -13.31 -31.17 16.72
CA GLN A 124 -13.49 -32.62 16.53
C GLN A 124 -14.95 -33.03 16.32
N GLY A 125 -15.91 -32.14 16.56
CA GLY A 125 -17.33 -32.32 16.29
C GLY A 125 -17.76 -31.85 14.90
N GLY A 126 -16.84 -31.31 14.09
CA GLY A 126 -17.12 -30.79 12.75
C GLY A 126 -17.73 -29.39 12.73
N VAL A 127 -17.74 -28.67 13.85
CA VAL A 127 -18.17 -27.26 13.88
C VAL A 127 -16.99 -26.39 13.49
N CYS A 128 -17.16 -25.59 12.44
CA CYS A 128 -16.08 -24.77 11.91
C CYS A 128 -16.29 -23.28 12.16
N VAL A 129 -15.22 -22.59 12.57
CA VAL A 129 -15.20 -21.13 12.80
C VAL A 129 -13.97 -20.52 12.12
N PRO A 130 -13.94 -19.22 11.79
CA PRO A 130 -12.75 -18.59 11.22
C PRO A 130 -11.51 -18.78 12.11
N LEU A 131 -10.34 -19.09 11.53
CA LEU A 131 -9.08 -19.40 12.26
C LEU A 131 -8.79 -18.43 13.43
N ALA A 132 -8.96 -17.13 13.21
CA ALA A 132 -8.71 -16.11 14.22
C ALA A 132 -9.56 -16.25 15.50
N ALA A 133 -10.70 -16.95 15.43
CA ALA A 133 -11.62 -17.15 16.55
C ALA A 133 -11.48 -18.52 17.23
N ALA A 134 -10.79 -19.51 16.62
CA ALA A 134 -10.88 -20.92 17.01
C ALA A 134 -9.76 -21.40 17.93
N SER A 135 -8.50 -21.09 17.58
CA SER A 135 -7.33 -21.79 18.12
C SER A 135 -6.34 -20.89 18.87
N GLY A 136 -6.38 -19.58 18.64
CA GLY A 136 -5.31 -18.66 19.08
C GLY A 136 -3.97 -18.90 18.37
N GLU A 137 -3.93 -19.79 17.38
CA GLU A 137 -2.75 -20.16 16.59
C GLU A 137 -2.85 -19.52 15.20
N GLU A 138 -1.74 -18.99 14.70
CA GLU A 138 -1.64 -18.39 13.37
C GLU A 138 -1.14 -19.42 12.35
N LEU A 139 -1.71 -19.44 11.15
CA LEU A 139 -1.23 -20.30 10.06
C LEU A 139 0.11 -19.76 9.55
N VAL A 140 1.14 -20.60 9.62
CA VAL A 140 2.48 -20.36 9.12
C VAL A 140 2.64 -20.99 7.74
N LEU A 141 3.04 -20.20 6.75
CA LEU A 141 3.38 -20.65 5.41
C LEU A 141 4.81 -20.19 5.06
N SER A 142 5.59 -21.08 4.46
CA SER A 142 6.90 -20.73 3.88
C SER A 142 6.73 -20.21 2.45
N GLY A 143 7.71 -19.47 1.93
CA GLY A 143 7.70 -19.01 0.53
C GLY A 143 7.57 -20.16 -0.48
N GLU A 144 8.21 -21.29 -0.21
CA GLU A 144 8.10 -22.49 -1.06
C GLU A 144 6.67 -23.07 -1.06
N VAL A 145 6.03 -23.16 0.12
CA VAL A 145 4.63 -23.65 0.23
C VAL A 145 3.69 -22.70 -0.51
N VAL A 146 3.86 -21.39 -0.33
CA VAL A 146 3.08 -20.38 -1.05
C VAL A 146 3.26 -20.52 -2.57
N ALA A 147 4.49 -20.65 -3.05
CA ALA A 147 4.75 -20.84 -4.48
C ALA A 147 4.06 -22.10 -5.02
N ARG A 148 4.16 -23.23 -4.31
CA ARG A 148 3.50 -24.48 -4.70
C ARG A 148 1.98 -24.42 -4.67
N ILE A 149 1.38 -23.61 -3.78
CA ILE A 149 -0.06 -23.31 -3.81
C ILE A 149 -0.42 -22.58 -5.11
N PHE A 150 0.32 -21.52 -5.47
CA PHE A 150 0.05 -20.73 -6.68
C PHE A 150 0.32 -21.50 -7.98
N LEU A 151 1.22 -22.49 -7.96
CA LEU A 151 1.45 -23.42 -9.07
C LEU A 151 0.39 -24.54 -9.17
N GLY A 152 -0.45 -24.71 -8.14
CA GLY A 152 -1.45 -25.77 -8.07
C GLY A 152 -0.90 -27.14 -7.70
N ASP A 153 0.32 -27.21 -7.15
CA ASP A 153 0.92 -28.44 -6.63
C ASP A 153 0.39 -28.79 -5.24
N ILE A 154 0.08 -27.78 -4.42
CA ILE A 154 -0.63 -27.91 -3.15
C ILE A 154 -2.05 -27.41 -3.38
N ARG A 155 -3.02 -28.32 -3.28
CA ARG A 155 -4.42 -28.03 -3.63
C ARG A 155 -5.39 -28.07 -2.46
N TYR A 156 -4.96 -28.56 -1.30
CA TYR A 156 -5.83 -28.72 -0.14
C TYR A 156 -5.15 -28.17 1.12
N TRP A 157 -5.95 -27.62 2.04
CA TRP A 157 -5.44 -27.03 3.28
C TRP A 157 -4.80 -28.03 4.25
N ASP A 158 -5.19 -29.30 4.18
CA ASP A 158 -4.64 -30.41 4.97
C ASP A 158 -3.39 -31.05 4.35
N ASP A 159 -2.81 -30.45 3.31
CA ASP A 159 -1.59 -30.94 2.67
C ASP A 159 -0.44 -31.11 3.69
N ALA A 160 0.36 -32.17 3.50
CA ALA A 160 1.47 -32.52 4.38
C ALA A 160 2.48 -31.38 4.54
N ALA A 161 2.73 -30.58 3.50
CA ALA A 161 3.64 -29.45 3.57
C ALA A 161 3.11 -28.30 4.43
N ILE A 162 1.78 -28.09 4.45
CA ILE A 162 1.13 -27.10 5.31
C ILE A 162 1.10 -27.61 6.75
N THR A 163 0.63 -28.83 6.97
CA THR A 163 0.49 -29.42 8.32
C THR A 163 1.85 -29.61 9.01
N SER A 164 2.93 -29.88 8.27
CA SER A 164 4.29 -29.98 8.82
C SER A 164 4.81 -28.65 9.39
N LEU A 165 4.38 -27.51 8.83
CA LEU A 165 4.69 -26.18 9.36
C LEU A 165 3.76 -25.79 10.52
N ASN A 166 2.63 -26.46 10.65
CA ASN A 166 1.54 -26.11 11.55
C ASN A 166 1.08 -27.31 12.40
N PRO A 167 1.96 -27.94 13.20
CA PRO A 167 1.62 -29.16 13.94
C PRO A 167 0.46 -28.96 14.92
N ALA A 168 0.31 -27.76 15.50
CA ALA A 168 -0.81 -27.42 16.38
C ALA A 168 -2.17 -27.33 15.65
N LEU A 169 -2.15 -27.05 14.34
CA LEU A 169 -3.35 -26.94 13.50
C LEU A 169 -3.66 -28.21 12.71
N ALA A 170 -2.74 -29.17 12.63
CA ALA A 170 -2.85 -30.31 11.73
C ALA A 170 -4.14 -31.13 11.90
N GLY A 171 -4.66 -31.24 13.13
CA GLY A 171 -5.94 -31.93 13.41
C GLY A 171 -7.20 -31.08 13.15
N HIS A 172 -7.03 -29.81 12.79
CA HIS A 172 -8.10 -28.84 12.60
C HIS A 172 -8.19 -28.28 11.17
N LEU A 173 -7.17 -28.56 10.35
CA LEU A 173 -7.19 -28.31 8.91
C LEU A 173 -8.01 -29.41 8.24
N ALA A 174 -9.13 -29.02 7.66
CA ALA A 174 -10.05 -29.84 6.91
C ALA A 174 -9.57 -29.97 5.47
N HIS A 175 -10.02 -31.05 4.84
CA HIS A 175 -9.77 -31.35 3.45
C HIS A 175 -10.62 -30.47 2.52
N GLU A 176 -10.27 -29.18 2.45
CA GLU A 176 -10.88 -28.21 1.54
C GLU A 176 -9.92 -27.76 0.46
N GLU A 177 -10.45 -27.61 -0.76
CA GLU A 177 -9.69 -27.15 -1.91
C GLU A 177 -9.25 -25.69 -1.73
N ILE A 178 -7.99 -25.41 -2.03
CA ILE A 178 -7.43 -24.06 -2.01
C ILE A 178 -7.79 -23.37 -3.31
N ILE A 179 -8.57 -22.29 -3.18
CA ILE A 179 -8.90 -21.40 -4.31
C ILE A 179 -7.92 -20.23 -4.30
N VAL A 180 -7.02 -20.20 -5.29
CA VAL A 180 -6.06 -19.12 -5.46
C VAL A 180 -6.74 -17.91 -6.10
N VAL A 181 -6.60 -16.74 -5.47
CA VAL A 181 -7.11 -15.46 -5.96
C VAL A 181 -5.93 -14.57 -6.34
N VAL A 182 -5.96 -14.04 -7.56
CA VAL A 182 -4.92 -13.15 -8.10
C VAL A 182 -5.52 -11.84 -8.60
N ARG A 183 -4.67 -10.82 -8.72
CA ARG A 183 -5.04 -9.55 -9.37
C ARG A 183 -5.21 -9.77 -10.87
N THR A 184 -6.27 -9.22 -11.44
CA THR A 184 -6.54 -9.25 -12.89
C THR A 184 -5.99 -8.03 -13.63
N ASP A 185 -5.73 -6.95 -12.92
CA ASP A 185 -5.19 -5.70 -13.43
C ASP A 185 -3.66 -5.64 -13.35
N GLY A 186 -3.06 -4.67 -14.06
CA GLY A 186 -1.62 -4.43 -14.09
C GLY A 186 -1.08 -3.90 -12.75
N SER A 187 -0.82 -4.81 -11.81
CA SER A 187 -0.50 -4.51 -10.42
C SER A 187 1.00 -4.67 -10.09
N GLY A 188 1.61 -3.65 -9.50
CA GLY A 188 2.96 -3.75 -8.95
C GLY A 188 3.04 -4.65 -7.70
N THR A 189 1.94 -4.81 -6.96
CA THR A 189 1.86 -5.80 -5.87
C THR A 189 2.06 -7.23 -6.39
N SER A 190 1.56 -7.52 -7.61
CA SER A 190 1.81 -8.81 -8.27
C SER A 190 3.28 -8.99 -8.64
N GLU A 191 3.96 -7.93 -9.07
CA GLU A 191 5.40 -7.96 -9.35
C GLU A 191 6.23 -8.19 -8.08
N ILE A 192 5.88 -7.55 -6.96
CA ILE A 192 6.50 -7.83 -5.65
C ILE A 192 6.27 -9.30 -5.27
N TRP A 193 5.02 -9.78 -5.38
CA TRP A 193 4.65 -11.14 -4.99
C TRP A 193 5.37 -12.22 -5.79
N THR A 194 5.52 -12.02 -7.10
CA THR A 194 6.14 -13.01 -8.00
C THR A 194 7.67 -13.01 -7.98
N ARG A 195 8.30 -11.97 -7.43
CA ARG A 195 9.76 -11.86 -7.29
C ARG A 195 10.29 -12.25 -5.90
N ALA A 196 9.40 -12.46 -4.95
CA ALA A 196 9.73 -12.76 -3.55
C ALA A 196 10.43 -14.12 -3.37
#